data_AF-A0A7J9IK45-F1
#
_entry.id   AF-A0A7J9IK45-F1
#
_cell.length_a   1.000
_cell.length_b   1.000
_cell.length_c   1.000
_cell.angle_alpha   90.00
_cell.angle_beta   90.00
_cell.angle_gamma   90.00
#
_symmetry.space_group_name_H-M   'P 1'
#
loop_
_entity.id
_entity.type
_entity.pdbx_description
1 polymer ?
#
loop_
_entity_poly.entity_id
_entity_poly.type
_entity_poly.pdbx_seq_one_letter_code
_entity_poly.pdbx_strand_id
1 'polypeptide(L)'
;RLSLYPNGNKKRNGEGFISLYLQIEDTQYFPRTWEVNVNFRFFILDQIRDKYLTIEGVNTYSNGIWLMNIFNIIFVVVLMSVESDGVIKRYYQMKTEWGIAQLLSLDHFNEASNGYLVDDCCTFGVEVFVIKQTGKLERLSMMEQPPNNTITFQLQKYSMPLYERYTSDVRTIGDSKW
;
A
#
# COMPACT_ATOMS: atom_id res chain seq x y z
N ARG A 1 6.43 -2.08 -10.57
CA ARG A 1 5.67 -1.88 -11.83
C ARG A 1 4.22 -1.50 -11.55
N LEU A 2 3.66 -0.60 -12.37
CA LEU A 2 2.23 -0.34 -12.46
C LEU A 2 1.62 -1.22 -13.57
N SER A 3 0.54 -1.93 -13.28
CA SER A 3 -0.17 -2.82 -14.20
C SER A 3 -1.59 -2.29 -14.43
N LEU A 4 -1.92 -2.02 -15.70
CA LEU A 4 -3.22 -1.52 -16.14
C LEU A 4 -4.03 -2.62 -16.83
N TYR A 5 -5.30 -2.71 -16.49
CA TYR A 5 -6.29 -3.57 -17.15
C TYR A 5 -7.43 -2.69 -17.67
N PRO A 6 -7.39 -2.26 -18.95
CA PRO A 6 -8.38 -1.34 -19.52
C PRO A 6 -9.80 -1.93 -19.60
N ASN A 7 -9.95 -3.25 -19.56
CA ASN A 7 -11.26 -3.93 -19.54
C ASN A 7 -11.49 -4.69 -18.23
N GLY A 8 -10.71 -4.32 -17.21
CA GLY A 8 -10.81 -4.89 -15.89
C GLY A 8 -10.14 -6.25 -15.71
N ASN A 9 -9.81 -6.56 -14.46
CA ASN A 9 -9.29 -7.86 -14.07
C ASN A 9 -10.45 -8.80 -13.73
N LYS A 10 -10.87 -9.62 -14.69
CA LYS A 10 -11.98 -10.59 -14.52
C LYS A 10 -11.77 -11.57 -13.37
N LYS A 11 -10.53 -11.94 -13.06
CA LYS A 11 -10.20 -12.85 -11.94
C LYS A 11 -10.41 -12.21 -10.57
N ARG A 12 -10.53 -10.89 -10.51
CA ARG A 12 -10.71 -10.09 -9.29
C ARG A 12 -12.00 -9.26 -9.32
N ASN A 13 -13.02 -9.69 -10.08
CA ASN A 13 -14.30 -9.01 -10.23
C ASN A 13 -14.19 -7.57 -10.76
N GLY A 14 -13.26 -7.31 -11.68
CA GLY A 14 -13.09 -6.00 -12.33
C GLY A 14 -13.90 -5.80 -13.61
N GLU A 15 -14.76 -6.75 -14.02
CA GLU A 15 -15.51 -6.65 -15.27
C GLU A 15 -16.42 -5.42 -15.29
N GLY A 16 -16.39 -4.66 -16.39
CA GLY A 16 -17.10 -3.37 -16.50
C GLY A 16 -16.35 -2.17 -15.93
N PHE A 17 -15.13 -2.36 -15.42
CA PHE A 17 -14.31 -1.31 -14.82
C PHE A 17 -12.87 -1.34 -15.36
N ILE A 18 -12.20 -0.19 -15.30
CA ILE A 18 -10.74 -0.12 -15.33
C ILE A 18 -10.20 -0.73 -14.02
N SER A 19 -9.14 -1.53 -14.10
CA SER A 19 -8.39 -1.96 -12.91
C SER A 19 -6.94 -1.51 -12.96
N LEU A 20 -6.41 -1.10 -11.80
CA LEU A 20 -4.99 -0.76 -11.62
C LEU A 20 -4.38 -1.55 -10.47
N TYR A 21 -3.15 -2.00 -10.65
CA TYR A 21 -2.38 -2.72 -9.65
C TYR A 21 -0.93 -2.24 -9.60
N LEU A 22 -0.42 -2.05 -8.39
CA LEU A 22 0.99 -1.81 -8.11
C LEU A 22 1.64 -3.13 -7.68
N GLN A 23 2.61 -3.58 -8.47
CA GLN A 23 3.35 -4.81 -8.25
C GLN A 23 4.82 -4.50 -7.90
N ILE A 24 5.35 -5.21 -6.91
CA ILE A 24 6.79 -5.21 -6.64
C ILE A 24 7.48 -6.17 -7.61
N GLU A 25 8.56 -5.71 -8.24
CA GLU A 25 9.36 -6.50 -9.16
C GLU A 25 10.68 -6.90 -8.52
N ASP A 26 11.45 -7.73 -9.23
CA ASP A 26 12.82 -8.08 -8.84
C ASP A 26 12.90 -8.75 -7.45
N THR A 27 11.84 -9.46 -7.07
CA THR A 27 11.72 -10.12 -5.76
C THR A 27 12.76 -11.20 -5.50
N GLN A 28 13.42 -11.67 -6.57
CA GLN A 28 14.53 -12.61 -6.52
C GLN A 28 15.78 -12.09 -5.81
N TYR A 29 15.96 -10.76 -5.73
CA TYR A 29 17.10 -10.17 -5.02
C TYR A 29 16.80 -9.89 -3.55
N PHE A 30 15.56 -10.07 -3.11
CA PHE A 30 15.20 -9.89 -1.71
C PHE A 30 15.50 -11.13 -0.87
N PRO A 31 15.88 -10.96 0.40
CA PRO A 31 16.05 -12.09 1.33
C PRO A 31 14.72 -12.83 1.54
N ARG A 32 14.76 -14.13 1.87
CA ARG A 32 13.54 -14.96 1.95
C ARG A 32 12.43 -14.43 2.87
N THR A 33 12.77 -13.61 3.85
CA THR A 33 11.84 -13.02 4.83
C THR A 33 11.65 -11.51 4.63
N TRP A 34 11.72 -11.04 3.39
CA TRP A 34 11.56 -9.63 3.08
C TRP A 34 10.14 -9.14 3.30
N GLU A 35 10.04 -7.91 3.79
CA GLU A 35 8.78 -7.21 3.94
C GLU A 35 8.97 -5.74 3.64
N VAL A 36 8.08 -5.19 2.84
CA VAL A 36 8.09 -3.77 2.48
C VAL A 36 6.70 -3.23 2.75
N ASN A 37 6.62 -2.25 3.65
CA ASN A 37 5.40 -1.51 3.88
C ASN A 37 5.40 -0.28 2.99
N VAL A 38 4.34 -0.09 2.24
CA VAL A 38 4.15 1.12 1.44
C VAL A 38 2.77 1.69 1.67
N ASN A 39 2.64 2.98 1.52
CA ASN A 39 1.37 3.61 1.20
C ASN A 39 1.42 4.07 -0.25
N PHE A 40 0.31 4.03 -0.97
CA PHE A 40 0.27 4.56 -2.34
C PHE A 40 -1.11 5.02 -2.72
N ARG A 41 -1.15 5.90 -3.73
CA ARG A 41 -2.35 6.53 -4.27
C ARG A 41 -2.37 6.40 -5.77
N PHE A 42 -3.49 5.99 -6.35
CA PHE A 42 -3.68 6.01 -7.80
C PHE A 42 -4.34 7.31 -8.23
N PHE A 43 -3.97 7.77 -9.42
CA PHE A 43 -4.53 8.97 -10.03
C PHE A 43 -4.95 8.69 -11.46
N ILE A 44 -6.00 9.38 -11.90
CA ILE A 44 -6.38 9.50 -13.31
C ILE A 44 -6.47 10.98 -13.67
N LEU A 45 -5.92 11.36 -14.82
CA LEU A 45 -5.95 12.73 -15.31
C LEU A 45 -7.27 13.00 -16.04
N ASP A 46 -8.04 13.97 -15.55
CA ASP A 46 -9.03 14.69 -16.34
C ASP A 46 -8.29 15.68 -17.25
N GLN A 47 -8.18 15.32 -18.52
CA GLN A 47 -7.42 16.03 -19.54
C GLN A 47 -8.13 17.33 -19.98
N ILE A 48 -9.43 17.47 -19.73
CA ILE A 48 -10.20 18.67 -20.08
C ILE A 48 -9.97 19.76 -19.04
N ARG A 49 -9.96 19.39 -17.77
CA ARG A 49 -9.85 20.33 -16.65
C ARG A 49 -8.44 20.47 -16.10
N ASP A 50 -7.50 19.69 -16.63
CA ASP A 50 -6.12 19.55 -16.15
C ASP A 50 -6.06 19.25 -14.64
N LYS A 51 -6.84 18.24 -14.22
CA LYS A 51 -7.01 17.86 -12.81
C LYS A 51 -6.83 16.38 -12.60
N TYR A 52 -6.24 16.01 -11.48
CA TYR A 52 -6.13 14.61 -11.07
C TYR A 52 -7.28 14.22 -10.15
N LEU A 53 -7.94 13.12 -10.50
CA LEU A 53 -8.81 12.41 -9.56
C LEU A 53 -7.96 11.40 -8.77
N THR A 54 -7.85 11.62 -7.47
CA THR A 54 -7.19 10.70 -6.53
C THR A 54 -8.16 9.60 -6.11
N ILE A 55 -7.77 8.34 -6.30
CA ILE A 55 -8.58 7.18 -5.91
C ILE A 55 -7.83 6.42 -4.82
N GLU A 56 -8.10 6.81 -3.57
CA GLU A 56 -7.76 6.02 -2.39
C GLU A 56 -8.94 5.10 -2.04
N GLY A 57 -8.69 4.01 -1.32
CA GLY A 57 -9.73 3.05 -0.92
C GLY A 57 -10.88 3.62 -0.07
N VAL A 58 -10.89 4.93 0.20
CA VAL A 58 -12.01 5.73 0.71
C VAL A 58 -11.93 7.11 0.02
N ASN A 59 -13.04 7.53 -0.60
CA ASN A 59 -13.12 8.77 -1.39
C ASN A 59 -12.68 10.00 -0.59
N THR A 60 -11.62 10.68 -1.03
CA THR A 60 -11.30 12.06 -0.62
C THR A 60 -10.76 12.83 -1.83
N TYR A 61 -11.42 13.93 -2.16
CA TYR A 61 -10.95 14.87 -3.19
C TYR A 61 -9.80 15.69 -2.61
N SER A 62 -8.58 15.51 -3.12
CA SER A 62 -7.45 16.39 -2.79
C SER A 62 -7.35 17.52 -3.81
N ASN A 63 -7.36 18.76 -3.32
CA ASN A 63 -7.12 19.94 -4.13
C ASN A 63 -5.61 20.06 -4.43
N GLY A 64 -5.25 19.95 -5.72
CA GLY A 64 -4.06 20.53 -6.33
C GLY A 64 -2.69 20.04 -5.85
N ILE A 65 -2.10 19.10 -6.59
CA ILE A 65 -0.64 18.89 -6.59
C ILE A 65 -0.09 19.61 -7.83
N TRP A 66 0.73 20.65 -7.64
CA TRP A 66 1.35 21.39 -8.74
C TRP A 66 2.46 20.55 -9.37
N LEU A 67 2.27 20.11 -10.62
CA LEU A 67 3.35 19.57 -11.45
C LEU A 67 3.92 20.69 -12.31
N MET A 68 5.20 21.02 -12.12
CA MET A 68 5.94 21.92 -13.02
C MET A 68 6.31 21.14 -14.28
N ASN A 69 5.73 21.57 -15.41
CA ASN A 69 5.96 21.07 -16.75
C ASN A 69 7.44 21.19 -17.15
N ILE A 70 8.19 20.08 -17.18
CA ILE A 70 9.52 20.04 -17.79
C ILE A 70 9.73 18.71 -18.56
N PHE A 71 9.71 18.83 -19.90
CA PHE A 71 10.10 17.91 -20.98
C PHE A 71 9.28 16.64 -21.28
N ASN A 72 9.17 16.34 -22.59
CA ASN A 72 8.45 15.25 -23.26
C ASN A 72 8.93 13.82 -22.90
N ILE A 73 8.89 13.44 -21.63
CA ILE A 73 8.97 12.07 -21.13
C ILE A 73 8.06 12.00 -19.90
N ILE A 74 7.17 11.02 -19.82
CA ILE A 74 6.28 10.80 -18.66
C ILE A 74 7.15 10.57 -17.43
N PHE A 75 7.39 11.63 -16.65
CA PHE A 75 8.02 11.53 -15.35
C PHE A 75 7.00 10.95 -14.37
N VAL A 76 7.18 9.69 -14.01
CA VAL A 76 6.64 9.12 -12.77
C VAL A 76 7.30 9.90 -11.64
N VAL A 77 6.59 10.86 -11.06
CA VAL A 77 7.04 11.60 -9.89
C VAL A 77 6.98 10.65 -8.69
N VAL A 78 8.11 10.00 -8.40
CA VAL A 78 8.35 9.25 -7.16
C VAL A 78 8.77 10.27 -6.10
N LEU A 79 7.83 10.80 -5.33
CA LEU A 79 8.15 11.56 -4.13
C LEU A 79 8.37 10.58 -2.97
N MET A 80 9.61 10.47 -2.50
CA MET A 80 9.94 9.80 -1.25
C MET A 80 9.55 10.70 -0.07
N SER A 81 8.27 10.75 0.31
CA SER A 81 7.86 11.42 1.55
C SER A 81 7.74 10.42 2.70
N VAL A 82 8.15 10.86 3.89
CA VAL A 82 8.12 10.08 5.14
C VAL A 82 6.96 10.58 5.98
N GLU A 83 5.72 10.37 5.53
CA GLU A 83 4.53 10.30 6.37
C GLU A 83 3.32 10.04 5.48
N SER A 84 2.46 9.09 5.88
CA SER A 84 1.14 8.94 5.30
C SER A 84 0.15 8.49 6.37
N ASP A 85 -0.88 9.31 6.55
CA ASP A 85 -2.18 9.02 7.14
C ASP A 85 -3.01 8.00 6.34
N GLY A 86 -2.56 7.62 5.14
CA GLY A 86 -3.19 6.63 4.28
C GLY A 86 -3.00 5.16 4.71
N VAL A 87 -3.79 4.26 4.13
CA VAL A 87 -3.77 2.82 4.44
C VAL A 87 -2.42 2.18 4.07
N ILE A 88 -1.76 1.58 5.05
CA ILE A 88 -0.51 0.85 4.85
C ILE A 88 -0.77 -0.48 4.12
N LYS A 89 -0.02 -0.74 3.05
CA LYS A 89 -0.04 -1.97 2.28
C LYS A 89 1.28 -2.71 2.48
N ARG A 90 1.20 -3.92 3.04
CA ARG A 90 2.36 -4.80 3.25
C ARG A 90 2.60 -5.65 2.02
N TYR A 91 3.79 -5.54 1.44
CA TYR A 91 4.32 -6.44 0.44
C TYR A 91 5.23 -7.47 1.12
N TYR A 92 5.09 -8.72 0.75
CA TYR A 92 5.92 -9.83 1.21
C TYR A 92 5.86 -10.97 0.18
N GLN A 93 6.58 -12.06 0.43
CA GLN A 93 6.74 -13.16 -0.54
C GLN A 93 5.41 -13.69 -1.13
N MET A 94 4.33 -13.77 -0.35
CA MET A 94 3.01 -14.24 -0.83
C MET A 94 2.08 -13.12 -1.29
N LYS A 95 2.44 -11.85 -1.09
CA LYS A 95 1.65 -10.68 -1.48
C LYS A 95 2.55 -9.67 -2.17
N THR A 96 2.72 -9.85 -3.47
CA THR A 96 3.59 -9.01 -4.32
C THR A 96 2.83 -7.95 -5.12
N GLU A 97 1.52 -7.89 -5.00
CA GLU A 97 0.65 -7.01 -5.77
C GLU A 97 -0.43 -6.43 -4.86
N TRP A 98 -0.72 -5.14 -4.99
CA TRP A 98 -1.90 -4.49 -4.43
C TRP A 98 -2.57 -3.64 -5.50
N GLY A 99 -3.90 -3.54 -5.49
CA GLY A 99 -4.60 -2.76 -6.50
C GLY A 99 -6.09 -2.67 -6.25
N ILE A 100 -6.78 -2.06 -7.20
CA ILE A 100 -8.21 -1.81 -7.17
C ILE A 100 -8.81 -2.43 -8.44
N ALA A 101 -9.67 -3.42 -8.26
CA ALA A 101 -10.30 -4.13 -9.38
C ALA A 101 -11.36 -3.27 -10.08
N GLN A 102 -12.12 -2.50 -9.30
CA GLN A 102 -13.17 -1.61 -9.81
C GLN A 102 -12.74 -0.17 -9.55
N LEU A 103 -11.68 0.28 -10.23
CA LEU A 103 -11.11 1.61 -10.02
C LEU A 103 -12.04 2.69 -10.56
N LEU A 104 -12.48 2.53 -11.81
CA LEU A 104 -13.33 3.47 -12.53
C LEU A 104 -14.24 2.69 -13.46
N SER A 105 -15.54 2.96 -13.43
CA SER A 105 -16.49 2.34 -14.37
C SER A 105 -16.12 2.69 -15.81
N LEU A 106 -16.24 1.73 -16.72
CA LEU A 106 -16.04 1.99 -18.15
C LEU A 106 -17.02 3.03 -18.69
N ASP A 107 -18.25 3.07 -18.18
CA ASP A 107 -19.24 4.07 -18.59
C ASP A 107 -18.75 5.48 -18.23
N HIS A 108 -18.25 5.64 -17.01
CA HIS A 108 -17.73 6.93 -16.53
C HIS A 108 -16.41 7.30 -17.24
N PHE A 109 -15.56 6.33 -17.54
CA PHE A 109 -14.30 6.52 -18.25
C PHE A 109 -14.50 6.97 -19.71
N ASN A 110 -15.47 6.38 -20.42
CA ASN A 110 -15.76 6.65 -21.83
C ASN A 110 -16.63 7.89 -22.05
N GLU A 111 -17.28 8.40 -21.01
CA GLU A 111 -18.08 9.62 -21.07
C GLU A 111 -17.17 10.83 -21.34
N ALA A 112 -17.28 11.40 -22.54
CA ALA A 112 -16.40 12.46 -23.03
C ALA A 112 -16.39 13.71 -22.12
N SER A 113 -17.51 14.01 -21.45
CA SER A 113 -17.62 15.14 -20.53
C SER A 113 -16.76 15.00 -19.25
N ASN A 114 -16.31 13.78 -18.93
CA ASN A 114 -15.47 13.50 -17.77
C ASN A 114 -13.97 13.70 -18.06
N GLY A 115 -13.55 13.72 -19.34
CA GLY A 115 -12.19 14.11 -19.74
C GLY A 115 -11.09 13.07 -19.48
N TYR A 116 -11.44 11.84 -19.08
CA TYR A 116 -10.46 10.80 -18.81
C TYR A 116 -9.88 10.14 -20.07
N LEU A 117 -10.70 10.06 -21.14
CA LEU A 117 -10.31 9.56 -22.46
C LEU A 117 -10.49 10.68 -23.48
N VAL A 118 -9.38 11.17 -24.03
CA VAL A 118 -9.34 12.22 -25.05
C VAL A 118 -8.39 11.75 -26.15
N ASP A 119 -8.85 11.75 -27.41
CA ASP A 119 -8.09 11.29 -28.57
C ASP A 119 -7.48 9.89 -28.39
N ASP A 120 -8.29 8.94 -27.91
CA ASP A 120 -7.90 7.56 -27.57
C ASP A 120 -6.74 7.46 -26.55
N CYS A 121 -6.39 8.56 -25.89
CA CYS A 121 -5.34 8.67 -24.90
C CYS A 121 -5.92 8.85 -23.50
N CYS A 122 -5.30 8.21 -22.51
CA CYS A 122 -5.60 8.39 -21.09
C CYS A 122 -4.31 8.33 -20.28
N THR A 123 -4.28 9.02 -19.14
CA THR A 123 -3.10 9.08 -18.27
C THR A 123 -3.44 8.60 -16.86
N PHE A 124 -2.74 7.56 -16.41
CA PHE A 124 -2.82 7.02 -15.07
C PHE A 124 -1.49 7.23 -14.32
N GLY A 125 -1.59 7.57 -13.04
CA GLY A 125 -0.45 7.78 -12.16
C GLY A 125 -0.52 6.95 -10.88
N VAL A 126 0.62 6.79 -10.24
CA VAL A 126 0.71 6.26 -8.88
C VAL A 126 1.77 7.02 -8.11
N GLU A 127 1.45 7.43 -6.89
CA GLU A 127 2.40 7.99 -5.93
C GLU A 127 2.62 6.96 -4.84
N VAL A 128 3.89 6.67 -4.50
CA VAL A 128 4.27 5.57 -3.60
C VAL A 128 5.16 6.10 -2.49
N PHE A 129 4.74 5.87 -1.25
CA PHE A 129 5.48 6.18 -0.03
C PHE A 129 5.99 4.88 0.59
N VAL A 130 7.31 4.73 0.68
CA VAL A 130 7.91 3.54 1.32
C VAL A 130 8.12 3.81 2.80
N ILE A 131 7.48 3.01 3.64
CA ILE A 131 7.55 3.13 5.08
C ILE A 131 8.74 2.30 5.57
N LYS A 132 9.82 2.99 5.95
CA LYS A 132 10.95 2.35 6.61
C LYS A 132 10.51 1.96 8.02
N GLN A 133 10.68 0.69 8.39
CA GLN A 133 10.50 0.28 9.78
C GLN A 133 11.55 0.99 10.64
N THR A 134 11.17 2.04 11.36
CA THR A 134 11.95 2.61 12.45
C THR A 134 11.76 1.76 13.71
N GLY A 135 12.00 0.46 13.58
CA GLY A 135 12.08 -0.42 14.73
C GLY A 135 13.33 -0.05 15.51
N LYS A 136 13.18 0.64 16.63
CA LYS A 136 14.22 0.69 17.65
C LYS A 136 14.44 -0.76 18.08
N LEU A 137 15.51 -1.38 17.58
CA LEU A 137 15.86 -2.75 17.91
C LEU A 137 16.23 -2.77 19.40
N GLU A 138 15.27 -3.08 20.27
CA GLU A 138 15.59 -3.33 21.67
C GLU A 138 16.41 -4.62 21.71
N ARG A 139 17.72 -4.45 21.98
CA ARG A 139 18.63 -5.58 22.17
C ARG A 139 18.21 -6.28 23.45
N LEU A 140 17.48 -7.38 23.30
CA LEU A 140 17.16 -8.29 24.39
C LEU A 140 18.45 -8.98 24.83
N SER A 141 19.11 -8.46 25.86
CA SER A 141 20.16 -9.21 26.56
C SER A 141 19.47 -10.20 27.50
N MET A 142 19.68 -11.49 27.26
CA MET A 142 19.23 -12.53 28.18
C MET A 142 19.91 -12.31 29.53
N MET A 143 19.13 -11.86 30.53
CA MET A 143 19.56 -11.86 31.93
C MET A 143 19.58 -13.30 32.46
N GLU A 144 20.21 -13.52 33.61
CA GLU A 144 20.43 -14.86 34.20
C GLU A 144 19.20 -15.76 34.10
N GLN A 145 19.43 -17.01 33.68
CA GLN A 145 18.36 -17.95 33.33
C GLN A 145 17.43 -18.17 34.52
N PRO A 146 16.10 -18.11 34.33
CA PRO A 146 15.16 -18.40 35.39
C PRO A 146 15.27 -19.88 35.83
N PRO A 147 14.85 -20.23 37.05
CA PRO A 147 14.78 -21.62 37.49
C PRO A 147 13.97 -22.44 36.48
N ASN A 148 14.53 -23.56 36.01
CA ASN A 148 14.03 -24.40 34.91
C ASN A 148 14.13 -23.83 33.49
N ASN A 149 14.96 -22.81 33.23
CA ASN A 149 15.37 -22.27 31.92
C ASN A 149 14.26 -21.91 30.91
N THR A 150 13.00 -22.01 31.31
CA THR A 150 11.83 -21.91 30.45
C THR A 150 10.96 -20.76 30.93
N ILE A 151 10.74 -19.77 30.07
CA ILE A 151 9.80 -18.68 30.30
C ILE A 151 8.55 -18.98 29.48
N THR A 152 7.44 -19.24 30.16
CA THR A 152 6.16 -19.54 29.49
C THR A 152 5.26 -18.31 29.47
N PHE A 153 4.96 -17.80 28.29
CA PHE A 153 3.93 -16.79 28.07
C PHE A 153 2.63 -17.49 27.66
N GLN A 154 1.52 -17.12 28.29
CA GLN A 154 0.20 -17.66 27.98
C GLN A 154 -0.59 -16.59 27.22
N LEU A 155 -0.87 -16.86 25.95
CA LEU A 155 -1.71 -16.01 25.11
C LEU A 155 -3.16 -16.47 25.26
N GLN A 156 -3.98 -15.64 25.91
CA GLN A 156 -5.40 -15.93 26.02
C GLN A 156 -6.15 -15.43 24.79
N LYS A 157 -7.23 -16.14 24.41
CA LYS A 157 -8.20 -15.72 23.38
C LYS A 157 -7.63 -15.56 21.95
N TYR A 158 -6.47 -16.17 21.66
CA TYR A 158 -5.81 -16.11 20.33
C TYR A 158 -6.64 -16.72 19.18
N SER A 159 -7.70 -17.47 19.50
CA SER A 159 -8.62 -18.06 18.54
C SER A 159 -9.88 -17.21 18.28
N MET A 160 -9.99 -16.00 18.85
CA MET A 160 -11.11 -15.08 18.61
C MET A 160 -10.75 -14.04 17.54
N PRO A 161 -11.37 -14.02 16.34
CA PRO A 161 -10.94 -13.22 15.19
C PRO A 161 -11.15 -11.69 15.30
N LEU A 162 -11.48 -11.17 16.48
CA LEU A 162 -11.95 -9.80 16.69
C LEU A 162 -10.90 -8.82 17.24
N TYR A 163 -9.64 -9.24 17.44
CA TYR A 163 -8.59 -8.35 17.94
C TYR A 163 -7.43 -8.20 16.94
N GLU A 164 -7.10 -6.95 16.61
CA GLU A 164 -5.96 -6.60 15.75
C GLU A 164 -4.60 -6.86 16.43
N ARG A 165 -4.58 -7.03 17.76
CA ARG A 165 -3.37 -7.32 18.54
C ARG A 165 -3.72 -8.14 19.78
N TYR A 166 -2.91 -9.18 20.05
CA TYR A 166 -2.96 -9.94 21.29
C TYR A 166 -1.68 -9.68 22.09
N THR A 167 -1.84 -9.35 23.36
CA THR A 167 -0.74 -9.17 24.31
C THR A 167 -0.96 -10.13 25.48
N SER A 168 0.10 -10.79 25.94
CA SER A 168 0.05 -11.51 27.21
C SER A 168 0.02 -10.52 28.39
N ASP A 169 -0.31 -11.02 29.57
CA ASP A 169 -0.11 -10.26 30.80
C ASP A 169 1.38 -9.92 30.99
N VAL A 170 1.64 -8.73 31.52
CA VAL A 170 3.01 -8.26 31.80
C VAL A 170 3.65 -9.14 32.87
N ARG A 171 4.83 -9.68 32.57
CA ARG A 171 5.63 -10.49 33.49
C ARG A 171 6.95 -9.80 33.79
N THR A 172 7.28 -9.70 35.06
CA THR A 172 8.60 -9.22 35.49
C THR A 172 9.59 -10.39 35.45
N ILE A 173 10.69 -10.24 34.72
CA ILE A 173 11.77 -11.22 34.60
C ILE A 173 13.08 -10.49 34.87
N GLY A 174 13.74 -10.84 35.98
CA GLY A 174 14.82 -10.02 36.53
C GLY A 174 14.31 -8.61 36.85
N ASP A 175 15.03 -7.59 36.38
CA ASP A 175 14.67 -6.18 36.56
C ASP A 175 13.79 -5.61 35.43
N SER A 176 13.39 -6.44 34.46
CA SER A 176 12.65 -6.02 33.28
C SER A 176 11.20 -6.49 33.30
N LYS A 177 10.29 -5.66 32.78
CA LYS A 177 8.87 -6.00 32.58
C LYS A 177 8.66 -6.35 31.10
N TRP A 178 8.13 -7.54 30.85
CA TRP A 178 7.93 -8.15 29.54
C TRP A 178 6.45 -8.34 29.24
#